data_AF-A0A4Q0YN85-F1
#
_entry.id   AF-A0A4Q0YN85-F1
#
_cell.length_a   1.000
_cell.length_b   1.000
_cell.length_c   1.000
_cell.angle_alpha   90.00
_cell.angle_beta   90.00
_cell.angle_gamma   90.00
#
_symmetry.space_group_name_H-M   'P 1'
#
loop_
_entity.id
_entity.type
_entity.pdbx_description
1 polymer ?
#
loop_
_entity_poly.entity_id
_entity_poly.type
_entity_poly.pdbx_seq_one_letter_code
_entity_poly.pdbx_strand_id
1 'polypeptide(L)' 'MLSVLCRLGADAVLRTTPGGQRVASLSLAYSIGYGENKQTQWIDGSLWGNRAEKLVPHLTKG' A
#
# COMPACT_ATOMS: atom_id res chain seq x y z
N MET A 1 -1.45 -18.23 -3.72
CA MET A 1 -1.90 -16.95 -3.16
C MET A 1 -0.92 -16.54 -2.07
N LEU A 2 -0.09 -15.52 -2.33
CA LEU A 2 0.86 -15.01 -1.34
C LEU A 2 0.15 -13.94 -0.51
N SER A 3 0.02 -14.15 0.80
CA SER A 3 -0.58 -13.18 1.71
C SER A 3 0.46 -12.80 2.75
N VAL A 4 0.87 -11.54 2.77
CA VAL A 4 1.89 -11.02 3.69
C VAL A 4 1.29 -9.86 4.46
N LEU A 5 1.58 -9.81 5.77
CA LEU A 5 1.19 -8.71 6.63
C LEU A 5 2.28 -7.64 6.60
N CYS A 6 1.98 -6.51 5.98
CA CYS A 6 2.85 -5.33 5.93
C CYS A 6 2.18 -4.17 6.66
N ARG A 7 2.99 -3.20 7.10
CA ARG A 7 2.46 -1.92 7.59
C ARG A 7 2.34 -0.94 6.44
N LEU A 8 1.43 0.02 6.53
CA LEU A 8 1.37 1.15 5.61
C LEU A 8 2.46 2.15 6.00
N GLY A 9 3.48 2.28 5.15
CA GLY A 9 4.57 3.24 5.38
C GLY A 9 4.14 4.68 5.08
N ALA A 10 3.11 4.86 4.25
CA ALA A 10 2.51 6.14 3.93
C ALA A 10 0.99 5.99 3.74
N ASP A 11 0.28 7.11 3.83
CA ASP A 11 -1.15 7.18 3.54
C ASP A 11 -1.43 6.82 2.08
N ALA A 12 -2.55 6.13 1.84
CA ALA A 12 -2.96 5.75 0.50
C ALA A 12 -3.28 6.98 -0.36
N VAL A 13 -2.59 7.11 -1.49
CA VAL A 13 -2.83 8.23 -2.42
C VAL A 13 -3.78 7.79 -3.50
N LEU A 14 -5.00 8.34 -3.51
CA LEU A 14 -5.93 8.15 -4.61
C LEU A 14 -5.54 9.06 -5.78
N ARG A 15 -5.37 8.46 -6.94
CA ARG A 15 -5.11 9.10 -8.23
C ARG A 15 -6.20 8.67 -9.20
N THR A 16 -6.67 9.60 -10.01
CA THR A 16 -7.61 9.30 -11.09
C THR A 16 -6.82 9.40 -12.39
N THR A 17 -6.81 8.31 -13.17
CA THR A 17 -6.19 8.32 -14.50
C THR A 17 -7.09 9.07 -15.49
N PRO A 18 -6.54 9.63 -16.57
CA PRO A 18 -7.32 10.33 -17.59
C PRO A 18 -8.41 9.47 -18.25
N GLY A 19 -8.29 8.14 -18.18
CA GLY A 19 -9.28 7.17 -18.65
C GLY A 19 -10.44 6.91 -17.69
N GLY A 20 -10.58 7.70 -16.61
CA GLY A 20 -11.66 7.56 -15.63
C GLY A 20 -11.47 6.42 -14.62
N GLN A 21 -10.31 5.76 -14.62
CA GLN A 21 -10.01 4.70 -13.65
C GLN A 21 -9.39 5.30 -12.40
N ARG A 22 -9.87 4.84 -11.24
CA ARG A 22 -9.32 5.23 -9.94
C ARG A 22 -8.25 4.23 -9.51
N VAL A 23 -7.11 4.76 -9.13
CA VAL A 23 -5.92 4.05 -8.66
C VAL A 23 -5.59 4.55 -7.26
N ALA A 24 -5.49 3.66 -6.29
CA ALA A 24 -4.89 3.97 -4.99
C ALA A 24 -3.46 3.43 -4.97
N SER A 25 -2.49 4.32 -4.81
CA SER A 25 -1.10 3.96 -4.57
C SER A 25 -0.91 3.67 -3.08
N LEU A 26 -0.35 2.51 -2.78
CA LEU A 26 -0.13 2.00 -1.42
C LEU A 26 1.36 1.70 -1.26
N SER A 27 2.01 2.34 -0.29
CA SER A 27 3.39 2.03 0.05
C SER A 27 3.40 1.14 1.29
N LEU A 28 3.70 -0.14 1.08
CA LEU A 28 3.70 -1.19 2.10
C LEU A 28 5.14 -1.38 2.59
N ALA A 29 5.38 -1.14 3.87
CA ALA A 29 6.64 -1.43 4.52
C ALA A 29 6.57 -2.81 5.15
N TYR A 30 7.40 -3.73 4.65
CA TYR A 30 7.54 -5.06 5.20
C TYR A 30 8.90 -5.19 5.90
N SER A 31 8.88 -5.29 7.23
CA SER A 31 10.10 -5.52 8.00
C SER A 31 10.36 -7.02 8.08
N ILE A 32 11.46 -7.46 7.47
CA ILE A 32 11.94 -8.83 7.54
C ILE A 32 13.16 -8.87 8.46
N GLY A 33 13.21 -9.86 9.35
CA GLY A 33 14.35 -10.11 10.23
C GLY A 33 14.19 -9.55 11.65
N TYR A 34 15.13 -9.92 12.50
CA TYR A 34 15.22 -9.55 13.92
C TYR A 34 16.68 -9.25 14.30
N GLY A 35 16.91 -8.35 15.26
CA GLY A 35 18.26 -7.92 15.65
C GLY A 35 18.96 -7.05 14.60
N GLU A 36 20.25 -7.30 14.35
CA GLU A 36 21.05 -6.58 13.34
C GLU A 36 20.63 -6.84 11.88
N ASN A 37 19.94 -7.95 11.61
CA ASN A 37 19.48 -8.31 10.25
C ASN A 37 18.09 -7.74 9.93
N LYS A 38 17.66 -6.68 10.62
CA LYS A 38 16.37 -6.05 10.34
C LYS A 38 16.46 -5.27 9.03
N GLN A 39 15.86 -5.82 7.98
CA GLN A 39 15.74 -5.15 6.69
C GLN A 39 14.30 -4.71 6.47
N THR A 40 14.12 -3.45 6.05
CA THR A 40 12.80 -2.95 5.63
C THR A 40 12.73 -3.05 4.12
N GLN A 41 11.87 -3.94 3.63
CA GLN A 41 11.53 -4.02 2.23
C GLN A 41 10.32 -3.13 1.96
N TRP A 42 10.49 -2.21 1.01
CA TRP A 42 9.41 -1.36 0.53
C TRP A 42 8.76 -2.02 -0.67
N ILE A 43 7.44 -2.14 -0.59
CA ILE A 43 6.61 -2.74 -1.62
C ILE A 43 5.61 -1.67 -2.03
N ASP A 44 5.70 -1.21 -3.28
CA ASP A 44 4.69 -0.32 -3.85
C ASP A 44 3.60 -1.14 -4.53
N GLY A 45 2.39 -0.99 -4.02
CA GLY A 45 1.16 -1.58 -4.55
C GLY A 45 0.30 -0.54 -5.23
N SER A 46 -0.34 -0.91 -6.33
CA SER A 46 -1.38 -0.11 -6.96
C SER A 46 -2.69 -0.86 -6.92
N LEU A 47 -3.68 -0.34 -6.21
CA LEU A 47 -5.03 -0.89 -6.13
C LEU A 47 -5.92 -0.16 -7.14
N TRP A 48 -6.60 -0.92 -8.00
CA TRP A 48 -7.40 -0.37 -9.08
C TRP A 48 -8.91 -0.54 -8.82
N GLY A 49 -9.70 0.41 -9.33
CA GLY A 49 -11.15 0.33 -9.38
C GLY A 49 -11.87 0.94 -8.18
N ASN A 50 -13.18 0.67 -8.06
CA ASN A 50 -14.04 1.28 -7.04
C ASN A 50 -13.65 0.91 -5.60
N ARG A 51 -12.99 -0.25 -5.41
CA ARG A 51 -12.45 -0.67 -4.11
C ARG A 51 -11.34 0.26 -3.63
N ALA A 52 -10.51 0.78 -4.53
CA ALA A 52 -9.46 1.74 -4.20
C ALA A 52 -10.05 2.99 -3.55
N GLU A 53 -11.13 3.50 -4.11
CA GLU A 53 -11.81 4.71 -3.64
C GLU A 53 -12.41 4.56 -2.24
N LYS A 54 -13.03 3.41 -1.95
CA LYS A 54 -13.64 3.13 -0.65
C LYS A 54 -12.61 2.80 0.44
N LEU A 55 -11.49 2.20 0.07
CA LEU A 55 -10.47 1.77 1.04
C LEU A 55 -9.45 2.86 1.35
N VAL A 56 -9.20 3.81 0.44
CA VAL A 56 -8.31 4.96 0.68
C VAL A 56 -8.53 5.67 2.02
N PRO A 57 -9.76 6.06 2.43
CA PRO A 57 -9.96 6.73 3.71
C PRO A 57 -9.63 5.87 4.94
N HIS A 58 -9.53 4.56 4.77
CA HIS A 58 -9.18 3.61 5.83
C HIS A 58 -7.71 3.14 5.76
N LEU A 59 -7.01 3.41 4.67
CA LEU A 59 -5.62 3.02 4.44
C LEU A 59 -4.69 4.18 4.80
N THR A 60 -4.72 4.57 6.07
CA THR A 60 -3.83 5.60 6.64
C THR A 60 -2.52 4.99 7.14
N LYS A 61 -1.49 5.82 7.26
CA LYS A 61 -0.19 5.42 7.81
C LYS A 61 -0.33 4.85 9.23
N GLY A 62 0.20 3.65 9.48
CA GLY A 62 0.13 2.96 10.77
C GLY A 62 0.62 1.52 10.74
#